data_AF-A0A554INW4-F1
#
_entry.id   AF-A0A554INW4-F1
#
_cell.length_a   1.000
_cell.length_b   1.000
_cell.length_c   1.000
_cell.angle_alpha   90.00
_cell.angle_beta   90.00
_cell.angle_gamma   90.00
#
_symmetry.space_group_name_H-M   'P 1'
#
loop_
_entity.id
_entity.type
_entity.pdbx_description
1 polymer ?
#
loop_
_entity_poly.entity_id
_entity_poly.type
_entity_poly.pdbx_seq_one_letter_code
_entity_poly.pdbx_strand_id
1 'polypeptide(L)'
;MIEYPRRGCLRITPRGSEVLAKNPTVLTTEDLAKFPEYEANWHPHDNDTYASPSPAPEETPEERIEEAFAELKNALVSNLLDQISKMSSAFFERLVVDVLLAMGYGGSLKDAGKAIGRSGDGGIDGTINEDKLGLDVIYIQAKRWEATVGRPEIQKCMGALAGKRAKKGVFITTSNYSNDACTYADSIDAKIVLVDGKQLAELMIEHGVGVSQQDAYIVKKIDADYFTEE
;
A
#
# COMPACT_ATOMS: atom_id res chain seq x y z
N MET A 1 -46.21 -12.34 -26.31
CA MET A 1 -45.44 -12.60 -27.56
C MET A 1 -44.59 -13.86 -27.49
N ILE A 2 -44.10 -14.25 -26.31
CA ILE A 2 -43.43 -15.53 -26.06
C ILE A 2 -44.13 -16.23 -24.89
N GLU A 3 -44.07 -17.55 -24.87
CA GLU A 3 -44.56 -18.39 -23.79
C GLU A 3 -43.45 -19.31 -23.27
N TYR A 4 -43.53 -19.66 -21.99
CA TYR A 4 -42.56 -20.51 -21.30
C TYR A 4 -43.21 -21.87 -20.97
N PRO A 5 -43.24 -22.82 -21.92
CA PRO A 5 -43.89 -24.11 -21.68
C PRO A 5 -43.17 -24.94 -20.61
N ARG A 6 -41.84 -24.77 -20.47
CA ARG A 6 -40.99 -25.43 -19.46
C ARG A 6 -39.80 -24.54 -19.11
N ARG A 7 -39.20 -24.78 -17.94
CA ARG A 7 -38.00 -24.06 -17.47
C ARG A 7 -36.87 -24.22 -18.50
N GLY A 8 -36.33 -23.11 -19.01
CA GLY A 8 -35.27 -23.10 -20.03
C GLY A 8 -35.74 -23.25 -21.47
N CYS A 9 -37.05 -23.35 -21.75
CA CYS A 9 -37.58 -23.39 -23.11
C CYS A 9 -38.45 -22.17 -23.40
N LEU A 10 -38.13 -21.46 -24.48
CA LEU A 10 -38.85 -20.31 -25.01
C LEU A 10 -39.60 -20.73 -26.28
N ARG A 11 -40.89 -20.39 -26.39
CA ARG A 11 -41.67 -20.60 -27.61
C ARG A 11 -42.36 -19.32 -28.03
N ILE A 12 -42.32 -19.00 -29.32
CA ILE A 12 -43.03 -17.84 -29.86
C ILE A 12 -44.54 -18.15 -29.91
N THR A 13 -45.37 -17.21 -29.42
CA THR A 13 -46.82 -17.36 -29.53
C THR A 13 -47.26 -17.09 -30.98
N PRO A 14 -48.43 -17.56 -31.43
CA PRO A 14 -48.94 -17.26 -32.78
C PRO A 14 -48.92 -15.76 -33.11
N ARG A 15 -49.25 -14.92 -32.12
CA ARG A 15 -49.18 -13.45 -32.19
C ARG A 15 -47.74 -12.93 -32.37
N GLY A 16 -46.77 -13.53 -31.68
CA GLY A 16 -45.35 -13.20 -31.84
C GLY A 16 -44.87 -13.49 -33.26
N SER A 17 -45.33 -14.59 -33.85
CA SER A 17 -45.03 -14.93 -35.24
C SER A 17 -45.62 -13.92 -36.24
N GLU A 18 -46.83 -13.40 -35.99
CA GLU A 18 -47.44 -12.35 -36.83
C GLU A 18 -46.66 -11.03 -36.79
N VAL A 19 -46.11 -10.66 -35.63
CA VAL A 19 -45.28 -9.46 -35.48
C VAL A 19 -43.92 -9.66 -36.14
N LEU A 20 -43.34 -10.84 -35.99
CA LEU A 20 -42.09 -11.20 -36.66
C LEU A 20 -42.24 -11.19 -38.19
N ALA A 21 -43.39 -11.60 -38.72
CA ALA A 21 -43.69 -11.56 -40.15
C ALA A 21 -43.75 -10.13 -40.73
N LYS A 22 -43.97 -9.10 -39.89
CA LYS A 22 -43.89 -7.69 -40.31
C LYS A 22 -42.46 -7.15 -40.40
N ASN A 23 -41.47 -7.99 -40.09
CA ASN A 23 -40.04 -7.73 -40.17
C ASN A 23 -39.60 -6.38 -39.55
N PRO A 24 -39.98 -6.07 -38.30
CA PRO A 24 -39.54 -4.85 -37.64
C PRO A 24 -38.04 -4.92 -37.34
N THR A 25 -37.27 -3.93 -37.81
CA THR A 25 -35.84 -3.80 -37.51
C THR A 25 -35.58 -3.32 -36.08
N VAL A 26 -36.55 -2.62 -35.48
CA VAL A 26 -36.55 -2.20 -34.07
C VAL A 26 -37.98 -2.32 -33.54
N LEU A 27 -38.13 -2.93 -32.36
CA LEU A 27 -39.40 -2.99 -31.64
C LEU A 27 -39.37 -1.93 -30.52
N THR A 28 -40.22 -0.92 -30.62
CA THR A 28 -40.32 0.14 -29.61
C THR A 28 -41.42 -0.16 -28.59
N THR A 29 -41.35 0.47 -27.42
CA THR A 29 -42.40 0.39 -26.40
C THR A 29 -43.76 0.89 -26.90
N GLU A 30 -43.77 1.87 -27.82
CA GLU A 30 -44.99 2.36 -28.48
C GLU A 30 -45.64 1.30 -29.39
N ASP A 31 -44.85 0.41 -29.99
CA ASP A 31 -45.36 -0.71 -30.79
C ASP A 31 -45.95 -1.81 -29.93
N LEU A 32 -45.41 -2.00 -28.73
CA LEU A 32 -45.87 -2.99 -27.75
C LEU A 32 -47.13 -2.52 -26.99
N ALA A 33 -47.27 -1.21 -26.76
CA ALA A 33 -48.45 -0.60 -26.13
C ALA A 33 -49.75 -0.81 -26.93
N LYS A 34 -49.65 -1.18 -28.22
CA LYS A 34 -50.81 -1.50 -29.07
C LYS A 34 -51.46 -2.85 -28.73
N PHE A 35 -50.85 -3.65 -27.86
CA PHE A 35 -51.36 -4.96 -27.48
C PHE A 35 -52.00 -4.93 -26.08
N PRO A 36 -53.29 -5.30 -25.94
CA PRO A 36 -53.99 -5.27 -24.64
C PRO A 36 -53.33 -6.13 -23.56
N GLU A 37 -52.65 -7.20 -23.96
CA GLU A 37 -51.90 -8.11 -23.10
C GLU A 37 -50.65 -7.46 -22.50
N TYR A 38 -50.07 -6.48 -23.20
CA TYR A 38 -48.94 -5.71 -22.71
C TYR A 38 -49.42 -4.77 -21.61
N GLU A 39 -50.49 -4.00 -21.82
CA GLU A 39 -51.08 -3.16 -20.77
C GLU A 39 -51.56 -3.95 -19.55
N ALA A 40 -52.15 -5.14 -19.76
CA ALA A 40 -52.65 -5.98 -18.67
C ALA A 40 -51.55 -6.59 -17.79
N ASN A 41 -50.36 -6.85 -18.35
CA ASN A 41 -49.19 -7.36 -17.61
C ASN A 41 -48.15 -6.26 -17.29
N TRP A 42 -48.41 -5.02 -17.69
CA TRP A 42 -47.53 -3.88 -17.42
C TRP A 42 -47.83 -3.34 -16.03
N HIS A 43 -47.15 -3.91 -15.04
CA HIS A 43 -46.97 -3.26 -13.75
C HIS A 43 -45.70 -2.42 -13.83
N PRO A 44 -45.76 -1.08 -13.70
CA PRO A 44 -44.55 -0.32 -13.43
C PRO A 44 -43.98 -0.88 -12.12
N HIS A 45 -42.87 -1.59 -12.20
CA HIS A 45 -42.12 -1.98 -11.02
C HIS A 45 -41.58 -0.69 -10.42
N ASP A 46 -42.26 -0.18 -9.39
CA ASP A 46 -41.93 1.05 -8.69
C ASP A 46 -40.70 0.89 -7.77
N ASN A 47 -39.72 0.05 -8.16
CA ASN A 47 -38.50 -0.13 -7.39
C ASN A 47 -37.31 -0.72 -8.16
N ASP A 48 -37.13 -0.36 -9.43
CA ASP A 48 -35.81 -0.46 -10.05
C ASP A 48 -35.58 0.76 -10.92
N THR A 49 -34.81 1.70 -10.35
CA THR A 49 -34.12 2.72 -11.14
C THR A 49 -33.15 1.96 -12.04
N TYR A 50 -33.57 1.61 -13.25
CA TYR A 50 -32.64 1.33 -14.34
C TYR A 50 -31.98 2.65 -14.68
N ALA A 51 -30.98 3.01 -13.86
CA ALA A 51 -29.94 3.91 -14.29
C ALA A 51 -29.46 3.41 -15.66
N SER A 52 -29.39 4.31 -16.64
CA SER A 52 -28.66 4.09 -17.89
C SER A 52 -27.42 3.25 -17.59
N PRO A 53 -27.03 2.27 -18.43
CA PRO A 53 -25.82 1.51 -18.19
C PRO A 53 -24.70 2.53 -18.01
N SER A 54 -24.25 2.68 -16.77
CA SER A 54 -22.99 3.34 -16.47
C SER A 54 -21.97 2.66 -17.38
N PRO A 55 -21.06 3.39 -18.02
CA PRO A 55 -19.93 2.74 -18.68
C PRO A 55 -19.41 1.68 -17.72
N ALA A 56 -19.28 0.44 -18.23
CA ALA A 56 -18.72 -0.63 -17.43
C ALA A 56 -17.43 -0.09 -16.78
N PRO A 57 -17.24 -0.25 -15.46
CA PRO A 57 -16.01 0.20 -14.85
C PRO A 57 -14.85 -0.37 -15.66
N GLU A 58 -13.94 0.50 -16.11
CA GLU A 58 -12.80 0.11 -16.95
C GLU A 58 -11.87 -0.87 -16.23
N GLU A 59 -11.98 -0.94 -14.90
CA GLU A 59 -11.18 -1.72 -13.98
C GLU A 59 -11.97 -2.84 -13.31
N THR A 60 -11.27 -3.95 -13.09
CA THR A 60 -11.74 -5.09 -12.30
C THR A 60 -11.90 -4.70 -10.82
N PRO A 61 -12.77 -5.38 -10.06
CA PRO A 61 -12.88 -5.17 -8.62
C PRO A 61 -11.55 -5.32 -7.87
N GLU A 62 -10.68 -6.23 -8.33
CA GLU A 62 -9.37 -6.47 -7.77
C GLU A 62 -8.43 -5.27 -7.95
N GLU A 63 -8.37 -4.68 -9.15
CA GLU A 63 -7.58 -3.47 -9.42
C GLU A 63 -8.03 -2.30 -8.55
N ARG A 64 -9.35 -2.11 -8.40
CA ARG A 64 -9.92 -1.08 -7.53
C ARG A 64 -9.56 -1.27 -6.05
N ILE A 65 -9.45 -2.51 -5.59
CA ILE A 65 -9.00 -2.82 -4.22
C ILE A 65 -7.51 -2.49 -4.07
N GLU A 66 -6.68 -2.81 -5.06
CA GLU A 66 -5.25 -2.51 -5.04
C GLU A 66 -4.99 -0.99 -5.03
N GLU A 67 -5.70 -0.23 -5.86
CA GLU A 67 -5.62 1.24 -5.88
C GLU A 67 -6.05 1.83 -4.53
N ALA A 68 -7.23 1.43 -4.02
CA ALA A 68 -7.71 1.88 -2.72
C ALA A 68 -6.75 1.52 -1.57
N PHE A 69 -6.10 0.35 -1.64
CA PHE A 69 -5.07 -0.04 -0.67
C PHE A 69 -3.84 0.85 -0.76
N ALA A 70 -3.38 1.18 -1.97
CA ALA A 70 -2.27 2.10 -2.18
C ALA A 70 -2.59 3.52 -1.67
N GLU A 71 -3.81 4.01 -1.89
CA GLU A 71 -4.28 5.28 -1.33
C GLU A 71 -4.26 5.28 0.20
N LEU A 72 -4.80 4.24 0.84
CA LEU A 72 -4.79 4.09 2.29
C LEU A 72 -3.36 4.04 2.85
N LYS A 73 -2.47 3.30 2.19
CA LYS A 73 -1.05 3.24 2.56
C LYS A 73 -0.39 4.61 2.45
N ASN A 74 -0.59 5.34 1.36
CA ASN A 74 -0.02 6.68 1.15
C ASN A 74 -0.54 7.68 2.19
N ALA A 75 -1.84 7.63 2.53
CA ALA A 75 -2.42 8.44 3.59
C ALA A 75 -1.79 8.12 4.96
N LEU A 76 -1.57 6.84 5.25
CA LEU A 76 -0.91 6.41 6.49
C LEU A 76 0.55 6.89 6.56
N VAL A 77 1.31 6.79 5.46
CA VAL A 77 2.67 7.33 5.37
C VAL A 77 2.68 8.83 5.68
N SER A 78 1.78 9.61 5.09
CA SER A 78 1.66 11.05 5.35
C SER A 78 1.36 11.34 6.82
N ASN A 79 0.41 10.60 7.42
CA ASN A 79 0.07 10.75 8.83
C ASN A 79 1.23 10.41 9.75
N LEU A 80 2.00 9.35 9.44
CA LEU A 80 3.18 8.98 10.21
C LEU A 80 4.26 10.06 10.14
N LEU A 81 4.56 10.59 8.95
CA LEU A 81 5.50 11.70 8.79
C LEU A 81 5.14 12.92 9.65
N ASP A 82 3.85 13.27 9.68
CA ASP A 82 3.33 14.35 10.51
C ASP A 82 3.47 14.08 12.02
N GLN A 83 3.35 12.82 12.45
CA GLN A 83 3.60 12.46 13.85
C GLN A 83 5.09 12.52 14.17
N ILE A 84 5.93 11.91 13.35
CA ILE A 84 7.38 11.80 13.53
C ILE A 84 8.02 13.20 13.61
N SER A 85 7.59 14.14 12.75
CA SER A 85 8.12 15.51 12.73
C SER A 85 7.88 16.30 14.02
N LYS A 86 6.80 15.96 14.76
CA LYS A 86 6.39 16.60 16.02
C LYS A 86 7.05 15.98 17.26
N MET A 87 7.75 14.86 17.11
CA MET A 87 8.37 14.15 18.24
C MET A 87 9.67 14.84 18.68
N SER A 88 10.10 14.56 19.91
CA SER A 88 11.42 15.00 20.38
C SER A 88 12.54 14.22 19.70
N SER A 89 13.73 14.82 19.57
CA SER A 89 14.89 14.15 18.96
C SER A 89 15.24 12.84 19.67
N ALA A 90 15.19 12.81 21.01
CA ALA A 90 15.44 11.60 21.78
C ALA A 90 14.41 10.48 21.51
N PHE A 91 13.15 10.85 21.30
CA PHE A 91 12.14 9.86 20.92
C PHE A 91 12.36 9.36 19.49
N PHE A 92 12.75 10.25 18.57
CA PHE A 92 13.07 9.87 17.20
C PHE A 92 14.23 8.89 17.12
N GLU A 93 15.31 9.12 17.87
CA GLU A 93 16.43 8.18 17.98
C GLU A 93 15.96 6.79 18.45
N ARG A 94 15.10 6.74 19.46
CA ARG A 94 14.51 5.49 19.95
C ARG A 94 13.63 4.81 18.90
N LEU A 95 12.75 5.57 18.23
CA LEU A 95 11.88 5.07 17.17
C LEU A 95 12.70 4.42 16.05
N VAL A 96 13.78 5.07 15.62
CA VAL A 96 14.68 4.54 14.60
C VAL A 96 15.29 3.19 15.02
N VAL A 97 15.72 3.08 16.28
CA VAL A 97 16.23 1.81 16.82
C VAL A 97 15.12 0.76 16.84
N ASP A 98 13.92 1.10 17.28
CA ASP A 98 12.78 0.18 17.33
C ASP A 98 12.45 -0.37 15.93
N VAL A 99 12.51 0.46 14.88
CA VAL A 99 12.34 0.04 13.48
C VAL A 99 13.45 -0.94 13.07
N LEU A 100 14.72 -0.61 13.31
CA LEU A 100 15.83 -1.49 12.94
C LEU A 100 15.77 -2.84 13.67
N LEU A 101 15.36 -2.85 14.94
CA LEU A 101 15.15 -4.10 15.68
C LEU A 101 14.01 -4.93 15.08
N ALA A 102 12.90 -4.29 14.68
CA ALA A 102 11.77 -4.96 14.04
C ALA A 102 12.12 -5.52 12.64
N MET A 103 13.07 -4.89 11.95
CA MET A 103 13.68 -5.40 10.71
C MET A 103 14.61 -6.61 10.96
N GLY A 104 14.97 -6.90 12.21
CA GLY A 104 15.82 -8.03 12.58
C GLY A 104 17.29 -7.68 12.83
N TYR A 105 17.67 -6.40 12.82
CA TYR A 105 18.99 -5.95 13.27
C TYR A 105 19.13 -6.08 14.80
N GLY A 106 20.36 -5.99 15.31
CA GLY A 106 20.65 -5.98 16.76
C GLY A 106 20.89 -7.35 17.38
N GLY A 107 20.66 -8.42 16.62
CA GLY A 107 21.02 -9.78 16.98
C GLY A 107 20.16 -10.39 18.09
N SER A 108 20.78 -10.94 19.15
CA SER A 108 20.03 -11.51 20.29
C SER A 108 19.38 -10.40 21.12
N LEU A 109 18.16 -10.62 21.65
CA LEU A 109 17.43 -9.66 22.49
C LEU A 109 18.26 -9.09 23.66
N LYS A 110 19.25 -9.84 24.14
CA LYS A 110 20.14 -9.42 25.24
C LYS A 110 21.22 -8.42 24.82
N ASP A 111 21.61 -8.39 23.55
CA ASP A 111 22.66 -7.51 23.03
C ASP A 111 22.09 -6.25 22.37
N ALA A 112 20.88 -6.34 21.81
CA ALA A 112 20.12 -5.20 21.30
C ALA A 112 20.04 -4.03 22.29
N GLY A 113 19.85 -4.32 23.59
CA GLY A 113 19.76 -3.29 24.64
C GLY A 113 21.10 -2.65 25.06
N LYS A 114 22.26 -3.25 24.73
CA LYS A 114 23.59 -2.73 25.11
C LYS A 114 24.17 -1.76 24.07
N ALA A 115 23.70 -1.82 22.83
CA ALA A 115 24.21 -1.01 21.72
C ALA A 115 23.55 0.40 21.68
N ILE A 116 22.48 0.58 22.46
CA ILE A 116 21.72 1.83 22.59
C ILE A 116 22.42 2.74 23.61
N GLY A 117 22.92 3.90 23.16
CA GLY A 117 23.22 5.00 24.08
C GLY A 117 24.66 5.16 24.55
N ARG A 118 25.68 4.65 23.84
CA ARG A 118 27.05 5.23 23.95
C ARG A 118 27.18 6.46 23.04
N SER A 119 26.27 7.41 23.24
CA SER A 119 26.31 8.72 22.60
C SER A 119 27.30 9.59 23.37
N GLY A 120 28.24 10.20 22.64
CA GLY A 120 29.32 10.98 23.23
C GLY A 120 30.46 11.32 22.29
N ASP A 121 30.38 10.98 21.00
CA ASP A 121 31.49 11.22 20.07
C ASP A 121 31.01 11.69 18.69
N GLY A 122 31.17 12.97 18.42
CA GLY A 122 31.28 13.51 17.06
C GLY A 122 30.04 13.49 16.15
N GLY A 123 28.88 13.02 16.65
CA GLY A 123 27.63 13.05 15.89
C GLY A 123 26.87 11.72 15.89
N ILE A 124 27.49 10.59 16.16
CA ILE A 124 26.85 9.27 16.06
C ILE A 124 25.88 9.04 17.22
N ASP A 125 24.64 8.64 16.92
CA ASP A 125 23.56 8.49 17.90
C ASP A 125 23.52 7.08 18.50
N GLY A 126 23.93 6.06 17.74
CA GLY A 126 23.98 4.68 18.24
C GLY A 126 24.74 3.70 17.36
N THR A 127 24.78 2.45 17.79
CA THR A 127 25.31 1.32 17.02
C THR A 127 24.34 0.16 17.10
N ILE A 128 24.30 -0.69 16.07
CA ILE A 128 23.49 -1.90 16.04
C ILE A 128 24.23 -2.99 15.28
N ASN A 129 24.08 -4.25 15.69
CA ASN A 129 24.68 -5.36 14.97
C ASN A 129 23.88 -5.67 13.70
N GLU A 130 24.57 -6.00 12.61
CA GLU A 130 23.95 -6.43 11.36
C GLU A 130 23.32 -7.82 11.48
N ASP A 131 23.96 -8.67 12.28
CA ASP A 131 23.62 -10.08 12.40
C ASP A 131 23.55 -10.55 13.85
N LYS A 132 23.03 -11.76 14.06
CA LYS A 132 22.84 -12.36 15.38
C LYS A 132 24.13 -12.72 16.12
N LEU A 133 25.22 -12.92 15.40
CA LEU A 133 26.54 -13.21 15.95
C LEU A 133 27.33 -11.93 16.25
N GLY A 134 26.89 -10.77 15.73
CA GLY A 134 27.52 -9.48 15.97
C GLY A 134 28.87 -9.35 15.28
N LEU A 135 29.02 -9.94 14.08
CA LEU A 135 30.25 -9.89 13.31
C LEU A 135 30.46 -8.50 12.70
N ASP A 136 29.37 -7.90 12.23
CA ASP A 136 29.37 -6.55 11.69
C ASP A 136 28.54 -5.58 12.55
N VAL A 137 29.09 -4.39 12.78
CA VAL A 137 28.43 -3.30 13.51
C VAL A 137 28.09 -2.19 12.53
N ILE A 138 26.83 -1.80 12.52
CA ILE A 138 26.27 -0.67 11.78
C ILE A 138 26.15 0.51 12.73
N TYR A 139 26.68 1.65 12.30
CA TYR A 139 26.56 2.90 13.04
C TYR A 139 25.30 3.65 12.61
N ILE A 140 24.56 4.16 13.58
CA ILE A 140 23.29 4.84 13.35
C ILE A 140 23.48 6.33 13.62
N GLN A 141 23.06 7.13 12.64
CA GLN A 141 22.82 8.55 12.78
C GLN A 141 21.34 8.80 12.52
N ALA A 142 20.60 9.23 13.53
CA ALA A 142 19.19 9.58 13.47
C ALA A 142 19.03 11.05 13.83
N LYS A 143 18.65 11.88 12.86
CA LYS A 143 18.44 13.31 13.11
C LYS A 143 17.09 13.80 12.61
N ARG A 144 16.39 14.49 13.50
CA ARG A 144 15.18 15.24 13.17
C ARG A 144 15.56 16.51 12.41
N TRP A 145 15.08 16.64 11.18
CA TRP A 145 15.26 17.80 10.33
C TRP A 145 13.97 18.21 9.65
N GLU A 146 13.81 19.51 9.47
CA GLU A 146 12.70 20.10 8.71
C GLU A 146 13.12 20.40 7.26
N ALA A 147 14.37 20.84 7.06
CA ALA A 147 14.90 21.14 5.74
C ALA A 147 15.50 19.90 5.06
N THR A 148 15.59 19.94 3.73
CA THR A 148 16.29 18.94 2.93
C THR A 148 17.75 18.81 3.39
N VAL A 149 18.19 17.58 3.66
CA VAL A 149 19.55 17.27 4.09
C VAL A 149 20.48 17.28 2.89
N GLY A 150 21.46 18.19 2.91
CA GLY A 150 22.45 18.33 1.85
C GLY A 150 23.74 17.54 2.10
N ARG A 151 24.58 17.49 1.07
CA ARG A 151 25.91 16.86 1.09
C ARG A 151 26.78 17.20 2.32
N PRO A 152 26.84 18.45 2.83
CA PRO A 152 27.68 18.78 3.99
C PRO A 152 27.35 17.96 5.24
N GLU A 153 26.08 17.60 5.45
CA GLU A 153 25.68 16.78 6.59
C GLU A 153 26.13 15.32 6.44
N ILE A 154 26.06 14.79 5.22
CA ILE A 154 26.61 13.46 4.90
C ILE A 154 28.13 13.43 5.12
N GLN A 155 28.84 14.49 4.71
CA GLN A 155 30.29 14.63 4.92
C GLN A 155 30.66 14.65 6.40
N LYS A 156 29.88 15.34 7.24
CA LYS A 156 30.09 15.36 8.70
C LYS A 156 29.90 13.96 9.30
N CYS A 157 28.82 13.27 8.92
CA CYS A 157 28.54 11.90 9.35
C CYS A 157 29.69 10.95 8.95
N MET A 158 30.15 11.05 7.69
CA MET A 158 31.32 10.32 7.19
C MET A 158 32.58 10.57 8.02
N GLY A 159 32.84 11.83 8.39
CA GLY A 159 33.98 12.18 9.24
C GLY A 159 33.91 11.49 10.61
N ALA A 160 32.72 11.46 11.22
CA ALA A 160 32.50 10.76 12.49
C ALA A 160 32.71 9.24 12.35
N LEU A 161 32.18 8.63 11.29
CA LEU A 161 32.36 7.20 11.00
C LEU A 161 33.81 6.82 10.75
N ALA A 162 34.53 7.63 9.96
CA ALA A 162 35.95 7.43 9.69
C ALA A 162 36.79 7.52 10.98
N GLY A 163 36.47 8.47 11.87
CA GLY A 163 37.10 8.58 13.19
C GLY A 163 36.92 7.33 14.05
N LYS A 164 35.79 6.62 13.89
CA LYS A 164 35.50 5.33 14.54
C LYS A 164 36.01 4.11 13.80
N ARG A 165 36.66 4.28 12.63
CA ARG A 165 37.05 3.19 11.71
C ARG A 165 35.85 2.31 11.30
N ALA A 166 34.66 2.90 11.28
CA ALA A 166 33.43 2.24 10.86
C ALA A 166 33.41 2.06 9.34
N LYS A 167 32.92 0.90 8.87
CA LYS A 167 32.77 0.61 7.44
C LYS A 167 31.33 0.71 6.94
N LYS A 168 30.36 0.60 7.86
CA LYS A 168 28.93 0.56 7.57
C LYS A 168 28.20 1.56 8.47
N GLY A 169 27.29 2.32 7.88
CA GLY A 169 26.44 3.25 8.61
C GLY A 169 25.08 3.43 7.96
N VAL A 170 24.12 3.84 8.76
CA VAL A 170 22.81 4.27 8.30
C VAL A 170 22.56 5.68 8.80
N PHE A 171 22.16 6.57 7.88
CA PHE A 171 21.75 7.91 8.18
C PHE A 171 20.24 8.02 7.93
N ILE A 172 19.50 8.29 8.99
CA ILE A 172 18.05 8.38 9.01
C ILE A 172 17.64 9.81 9.37
N THR A 173 16.72 10.37 8.58
CA THR A 173 16.19 11.73 8.78
C THR A 173 14.67 11.74 8.69
N THR A 174 14.04 12.75 9.29
CA THR A 174 12.60 13.02 9.14
C THR A 174 12.26 13.79 7.86
N SER A 175 13.27 14.34 7.17
CA SER A 175 13.12 15.09 5.92
C SER A 175 13.59 14.29 4.71
N ASN A 176 13.85 14.97 3.58
CA ASN A 176 14.37 14.38 2.36
C ASN A 176 15.88 14.65 2.22
N TYR A 177 16.57 13.82 1.45
CA TYR A 177 17.95 14.08 1.01
C TYR A 177 17.97 14.83 -0.32
N SER A 178 18.97 15.69 -0.53
CA SER A 178 19.21 16.28 -1.84
C SER A 178 19.84 15.25 -2.78
N ASN A 179 19.64 15.41 -4.09
CA ASN A 179 20.26 14.51 -5.07
C ASN A 179 21.80 14.46 -4.94
N ASP A 180 22.42 15.61 -4.64
CA ASP A 180 23.85 15.71 -4.37
C ASP A 180 24.28 14.94 -3.12
N ALA A 181 23.42 14.86 -2.10
CA ALA A 181 23.68 14.09 -0.89
C ALA A 181 23.67 12.59 -1.19
N CYS A 182 22.67 12.12 -1.96
CA CYS A 182 22.57 10.72 -2.40
C CYS A 182 23.75 10.33 -3.30
N THR A 183 24.01 11.12 -4.34
CA THR A 183 25.15 10.90 -5.26
C THR A 183 26.48 10.87 -4.51
N TYR A 184 26.64 11.74 -3.50
CA TYR A 184 27.84 11.72 -2.68
C TYR A 184 27.93 10.44 -1.84
N ALA A 185 26.86 10.00 -1.18
CA ALA A 185 26.86 8.77 -0.39
C ALA A 185 27.25 7.54 -1.24
N ASP A 186 26.76 7.45 -2.48
CA ASP A 186 27.07 6.35 -3.40
C ASP A 186 28.52 6.37 -3.91
N SER A 187 29.17 7.54 -3.92
CA SER A 187 30.52 7.70 -4.46
C SER A 187 31.65 7.28 -3.50
N ILE A 188 31.32 6.92 -2.27
CA ILE A 188 32.28 6.71 -1.17
C ILE A 188 32.50 5.22 -0.94
N ASP A 189 33.72 4.85 -0.53
CA ASP A 189 34.11 3.45 -0.26
C ASP A 189 33.42 2.85 1.00
N ALA A 190 33.10 3.70 1.98
CA ALA A 190 32.29 3.32 3.13
C ALA A 190 30.82 3.17 2.72
N LYS A 191 30.17 2.10 3.18
CA LYS A 191 28.75 1.86 2.88
C LYS A 191 27.87 2.67 3.84
N ILE A 192 27.34 3.78 3.35
CA ILE A 192 26.28 4.53 4.04
C ILE A 192 24.96 4.33 3.32
N VAL A 193 23.95 3.86 4.05
CA VAL A 193 22.58 3.86 3.60
C VAL A 193 21.90 5.14 4.09
N LEU A 194 21.25 5.86 3.17
CA LEU A 194 20.40 7.01 3.48
C LEU A 194 18.95 6.55 3.55
N VAL A 195 18.25 6.88 4.63
CA VAL A 195 16.83 6.59 4.83
C VAL A 195 16.12 7.90 5.11
N ASP A 196 15.33 8.36 4.15
CA ASP A 196 14.53 9.57 4.31
C ASP A 196 13.26 9.31 5.13
N GLY A 197 12.52 10.38 5.44
CA GLY A 197 11.31 10.27 6.26
C GLY A 197 10.26 9.35 5.64
N LYS A 198 10.10 9.38 4.30
CA LYS A 198 9.10 8.57 3.61
C LYS A 198 9.46 7.09 3.70
N GLN A 199 10.71 6.75 3.44
CA GLN A 199 11.24 5.39 3.58
C GLN A 199 11.13 4.90 5.02
N LEU A 200 11.42 5.74 6.02
CA LEU A 200 11.23 5.40 7.43
C LEU A 200 9.77 5.07 7.75
N ALA A 201 8.82 5.87 7.27
CA ALA A 201 7.40 5.63 7.48
C ALA A 201 6.92 4.35 6.78
N GLU A 202 7.44 4.04 5.58
CA GLU A 202 7.17 2.77 4.90
C GLU A 202 7.68 1.57 5.70
N LEU A 203 8.92 1.65 6.22
CA LEU A 203 9.50 0.62 7.08
C LEU A 203 8.72 0.43 8.38
N MET A 204 8.23 1.53 8.98
CA MET A 204 7.35 1.48 10.15
C MET A 204 6.08 0.68 9.87
N ILE A 205 5.44 0.91 8.71
CA ILE A 205 4.23 0.19 8.30
C ILE A 205 4.55 -1.29 8.05
N GLU A 206 5.61 -1.57 7.29
CA GLU A 206 6.01 -2.92 6.92
C GLU A 206 6.34 -3.79 8.15
N HIS A 207 7.03 -3.21 9.13
CA HIS A 207 7.48 -3.92 10.33
C HIS A 207 6.58 -3.72 11.56
N GLY A 208 5.43 -3.06 11.40
CA GLY A 208 4.44 -2.91 12.47
C GLY A 208 4.88 -2.01 13.63
N VAL A 209 5.74 -1.02 13.39
CA VAL A 209 6.25 -0.10 14.41
C VAL A 209 5.45 1.20 14.41
N GLY A 210 4.83 1.53 15.55
CA GLY A 210 4.02 2.75 15.68
C GLY A 210 2.69 2.70 14.89
N VAL A 211 2.32 1.54 14.37
CA VAL A 211 1.06 1.27 13.67
C VAL A 211 0.35 0.07 14.28
N SER A 212 -0.96 -0.01 14.07
CA SER A 212 -1.79 -1.13 14.53
C SER A 212 -2.72 -1.57 13.42
N GLN A 213 -2.94 -2.87 13.30
CA GLN A 213 -3.94 -3.41 12.39
C GLN A 213 -5.34 -3.02 12.86
N GLN A 214 -6.15 -2.46 11.96
CA GLN A 214 -7.54 -2.08 12.23
C GLN A 214 -8.51 -3.16 11.73
N ASP A 215 -8.46 -3.48 10.44
CA ASP A 215 -9.38 -4.40 9.77
C ASP A 215 -8.64 -5.39 8.85
N ALA A 216 -9.26 -6.53 8.53
CA ALA A 216 -8.73 -7.53 7.58
C ALA A 216 -9.83 -8.05 6.65
N TYR A 217 -9.65 -7.87 5.35
CA TYR A 217 -10.55 -8.38 4.32
C TYR A 217 -9.90 -9.57 3.62
N ILE A 218 -10.56 -10.74 3.66
CA ILE A 218 -10.05 -11.98 3.06
C ILE A 218 -10.85 -12.29 1.80
N VAL A 219 -10.19 -12.20 0.64
CA VAL A 219 -10.77 -12.61 -0.65
C VAL A 219 -10.58 -14.11 -0.82
N LYS A 220 -11.68 -14.84 -1.04
CA LYS A 220 -11.65 -16.29 -1.28
C LYS A 220 -11.85 -16.58 -2.76
N LYS A 221 -11.14 -17.57 -3.27
CA LYS A 221 -11.32 -18.14 -4.60
C LYS A 221 -11.77 -19.60 -4.47
N ILE A 222 -12.52 -20.09 -5.45
CA ILE A 222 -12.84 -21.51 -5.55
C ILE A 222 -11.51 -22.28 -5.67
N ASP A 223 -11.31 -23.24 -4.79
CA ASP A 223 -10.26 -24.24 -4.90
C ASP A 223 -10.72 -25.27 -5.94
N ALA A 224 -10.17 -25.21 -7.15
CA ALA A 224 -10.59 -26.09 -8.24
C ALA A 224 -10.22 -27.56 -7.98
N ASP A 225 -9.12 -27.81 -7.27
CA ASP A 225 -8.61 -29.14 -6.97
C ASP A 225 -9.56 -29.91 -6.03
N TYR A 226 -10.29 -29.17 -5.17
CA TYR A 226 -11.32 -29.75 -4.29
C TYR A 226 -12.50 -30.37 -5.06
N PHE A 227 -12.81 -29.89 -6.26
CA PHE A 227 -13.97 -30.33 -7.04
C PHE A 227 -13.63 -31.30 -8.18
N THR A 228 -12.36 -31.69 -8.33
CA THR A 228 -11.96 -32.76 -9.23
C THR A 228 -12.12 -34.12 -8.54
N GLU A 229 -13.02 -34.96 -9.05
CA GLU A 229 -13.06 -36.40 -8.72
C GLU A 229 -11.87 -37.07 -9.41
N GLU A 230 -11.08 -37.88 -8.68
CA GLU A 230 -9.96 -38.69 -9.23
C GLU A 230 -10.42 -39.69 -10.31
#